data_AF-A0A7W9PJM4-F1
#
_entry.id   AF-A0A7W9PJM4-F1
#
_cell.length_a   1.000
_cell.length_b   1.000
_cell.length_c   1.000
_cell.angle_alpha   90.00
_cell.angle_beta   90.00
_cell.angle_gamma   90.00
#
_symmetry.space_group_name_H-M   'P 1'
#
loop_
_entity.id
_entity.type
_entity.pdbx_description
1 polymer ?
#
loop_
_entity_poly.entity_id
_entity_poly.type
_entity_poly.pdbx_seq_one_letter_code
_entity_poly.pdbx_strand_id
1 'polypeptide(L)'
;MGESSIAWVDGAVVTIDQRALPHEVRELRLATVDEVVDAIKTLAVRGAPAIGVTGAFGVVLATAAYPGDREKVELEAERIAAARPTAVNLAWGVRRALSALPSGPQAVLDEALAMLEEDGRVNRAAATHAADLVQRLCPDRPLRLLTHCNTGRLATTAFGTAIGALRVLSARGAVESVLVDETRPLLQGARLTAWELAEAGIPHRLTIDSAAAWAMATGQVDCVLVGADRITADGSVANKIGTYGLAVAAQRHGIPFIVVAPESTRDAHTATGAEIVVEERAAGEITHVGGIATAPKNTDVFNPAFDVTPPDLITAVVTENGLVSLLPTATLTGSGAVNSPATTAIAGSGTAASAAAAAGSETADPPATLSAAPSTPVAENAEGGLAAATEKVCAARKSAASERIANVARGLYQRGWMPGTAGNISERVGDHTVITGSGLSKGELTASDMVTVTIADSQPVSGTRRPSAETTIHTAVYRATDARAVVHAHPPHATARSIGTPESLRFTGYELIKGLGATGAIDIPVFPNHADVPSIGADIERHLSEHPDAPPVLFIAGHGITAWGATLAQARDRAECLEAMCELVTLTGRREI
;
A
#
# COMPACT_ATOMS: atom_id res chain seq x y z
N MET A 1 -23.88 15.59 -23.55
CA MET A 1 -22.79 15.98 -22.62
C MET A 1 -21.47 15.54 -23.24
N GLY A 2 -20.40 16.33 -23.17
CA GLY A 2 -19.06 15.94 -23.65
C GLY A 2 -18.41 14.91 -22.71
N GLU A 3 -17.15 15.11 -22.33
CA GLU A 3 -16.45 14.23 -21.37
C GLU A 3 -17.00 14.28 -19.92
N SER A 4 -17.95 15.17 -19.64
CA SER A 4 -18.62 15.31 -18.33
C SER A 4 -19.85 14.39 -18.19
N SER A 5 -20.10 13.90 -16.99
CA SER A 5 -21.31 13.14 -16.59
C SER A 5 -22.30 13.97 -15.77
N ILE A 6 -21.87 15.14 -15.29
CA ILE A 6 -22.68 16.08 -14.49
C ILE A 6 -22.57 17.47 -15.12
N ALA A 7 -23.69 18.16 -15.24
CA ALA A 7 -23.74 19.56 -15.67
C ALA A 7 -24.76 20.34 -14.84
N TRP A 8 -24.54 21.64 -14.73
CA TRP A 8 -25.54 22.57 -14.20
C TRP A 8 -26.19 23.31 -15.38
N VAL A 9 -27.50 23.11 -15.57
CA VAL A 9 -28.23 23.67 -16.72
C VAL A 9 -29.57 24.23 -16.27
N ASP A 10 -29.78 25.53 -16.47
CA ASP A 10 -31.04 26.22 -16.18
C ASP A 10 -31.58 25.93 -14.77
N GLY A 11 -30.72 26.02 -13.76
CA GLY A 11 -31.10 25.84 -12.35
C GLY A 11 -31.29 24.39 -11.89
N ALA A 12 -30.79 23.41 -12.65
CA ALA A 12 -30.89 21.99 -12.29
C ALA A 12 -29.57 21.25 -12.52
N VAL A 13 -29.36 20.17 -11.76
CA VAL A 13 -28.31 19.19 -12.03
C VAL A 13 -28.78 18.28 -13.14
N VAL A 14 -28.02 18.19 -14.22
CA VAL A 14 -28.27 17.29 -15.34
C VAL A 14 -27.21 16.19 -15.33
N THR A 15 -27.63 14.94 -15.33
CA THR A 15 -26.73 13.76 -15.27
C THR A 15 -27.36 12.55 -15.95
N ILE A 16 -26.66 11.41 -15.99
CA ILE A 16 -27.14 10.16 -16.58
C ILE A 16 -27.66 9.26 -15.45
N ASP A 17 -28.83 8.65 -15.65
CA ASP A 17 -29.35 7.63 -14.74
C ASP A 17 -28.54 6.32 -14.85
N GLN A 18 -27.62 6.13 -13.92
CA GLN A 18 -26.76 4.94 -13.91
C GLN A 18 -27.51 3.63 -13.63
N ARG A 19 -28.79 3.67 -13.22
CA ARG A 19 -29.63 2.47 -13.05
C ARG A 19 -30.15 1.94 -14.39
N ALA A 20 -30.35 2.83 -15.36
CA ALA A 20 -30.87 2.49 -16.68
C ALA A 20 -29.79 1.89 -17.60
N LEU A 21 -28.52 2.23 -17.36
CA LEU A 21 -27.39 1.66 -18.09
C LEU A 21 -27.22 0.14 -17.80
N PRO A 22 -26.81 -0.67 -18.80
CA PRO A 22 -26.38 -0.28 -20.15
C PRO A 22 -27.50 -0.20 -21.19
N HIS A 23 -28.76 -0.45 -20.81
CA HIS A 23 -29.87 -0.65 -21.76
C HIS A 23 -30.40 0.67 -22.33
N GLU A 24 -30.41 1.73 -21.53
CA GLU A 24 -30.94 3.03 -21.90
C GLU A 24 -30.06 4.15 -21.35
N VAL A 25 -29.68 5.09 -22.21
CA VAL A 25 -29.05 6.35 -21.79
C VAL A 25 -30.17 7.34 -21.45
N ARG A 26 -30.60 7.32 -20.19
CA ARG A 26 -31.62 8.23 -19.67
C ARG A 26 -30.98 9.42 -18.98
N GLU A 27 -31.32 10.62 -19.41
CA GLU A 27 -30.92 11.86 -18.72
C GLU A 27 -31.83 12.10 -17.51
N LEU A 28 -31.24 12.50 -16.39
CA LEU A 28 -31.91 12.99 -15.20
C LEU A 28 -31.70 14.48 -15.08
N ARG A 29 -32.78 15.20 -14.75
CA ARG A 29 -32.77 16.61 -14.42
C ARG A 29 -33.30 16.76 -13.00
N LEU A 30 -32.41 17.07 -12.06
CA LEU A 30 -32.69 17.19 -10.63
C LEU A 30 -32.79 18.68 -10.29
N ALA A 31 -33.99 19.14 -9.98
CA ALA A 31 -34.31 20.54 -9.70
C ALA A 31 -34.67 20.79 -8.23
N THR A 32 -34.68 19.74 -7.41
CA THR A 32 -35.00 19.82 -5.98
C THR A 32 -34.02 19.01 -5.14
N VAL A 33 -33.92 19.34 -3.84
CA VAL A 33 -33.10 18.58 -2.89
C VAL A 33 -33.62 17.14 -2.74
N ASP A 34 -34.93 16.93 -2.77
CA ASP A 34 -35.53 15.59 -2.69
C ASP A 34 -35.08 14.69 -3.84
N GLU A 35 -35.05 15.22 -5.07
CA GLU A 35 -34.56 14.50 -6.25
C GLU A 35 -33.06 14.18 -6.16
N VAL A 36 -32.25 15.12 -5.64
CA VAL A 36 -30.81 14.87 -5.39
C VAL A 36 -30.60 13.75 -4.37
N VAL A 37 -31.33 13.79 -3.25
CA VAL A 37 -31.24 12.77 -2.20
C VAL A 37 -31.70 11.40 -2.72
N ASP A 38 -32.80 11.35 -3.48
CA ASP A 38 -33.27 10.11 -4.10
C ASP A 38 -32.27 9.55 -5.11
N ALA A 39 -31.72 10.39 -5.99
CA ALA A 39 -30.75 9.98 -6.99
C ALA A 39 -29.49 9.37 -6.36
N ILE A 40 -29.02 9.92 -5.24
CA ILE A 40 -27.88 9.39 -4.49
C ILE A 40 -28.24 8.07 -3.78
N LYS A 41 -29.39 8.00 -3.10
CA LYS A 41 -29.82 6.80 -2.34
C LYS A 41 -30.10 5.62 -3.24
N THR A 42 -30.74 5.86 -4.38
CA THR A 42 -31.10 4.81 -5.35
C THR A 42 -29.95 4.43 -6.28
N LEU A 43 -28.78 5.04 -6.12
CA LEU A 43 -27.59 4.84 -6.97
C LEU A 43 -27.80 5.23 -8.43
N ALA A 44 -28.73 6.16 -8.70
CA ALA A 44 -28.85 6.83 -9.99
C ALA A 44 -27.62 7.70 -10.25
N VAL A 45 -27.08 8.32 -9.21
CA VAL A 45 -25.75 8.94 -9.17
C VAL A 45 -24.89 8.20 -8.16
N ARG A 46 -23.72 7.73 -8.58
CA ARG A 46 -22.76 7.05 -7.71
C ARG A 46 -21.32 7.30 -8.15
N GLY A 47 -20.39 6.92 -7.28
CA GLY A 47 -18.97 7.22 -7.40
C GLY A 47 -18.61 8.40 -6.51
N ALA A 48 -17.50 8.28 -5.79
CA ALA A 48 -17.18 9.15 -4.67
C ALA A 48 -17.08 10.64 -5.07
N PRO A 49 -16.36 11.02 -6.14
CA PRO A 49 -16.36 12.43 -6.57
C PRO A 49 -17.71 12.89 -7.15
N ALA A 50 -18.40 12.04 -7.92
CA ALA A 50 -19.69 12.37 -8.54
C ALA A 50 -20.73 12.78 -7.48
N ILE A 51 -20.91 11.97 -6.43
CA ILE A 51 -21.87 12.27 -5.36
C ILE A 51 -21.45 13.51 -4.54
N GLY A 52 -20.15 13.78 -4.39
CA GLY A 52 -19.67 14.99 -3.73
C GLY A 52 -20.10 16.26 -4.45
N VAL A 53 -19.90 16.30 -5.77
CA VAL A 53 -20.29 17.45 -6.60
C VAL A 53 -21.80 17.56 -6.77
N THR A 54 -22.52 16.44 -6.92
CA THR A 54 -23.99 16.45 -6.90
C THR A 54 -24.54 16.94 -5.57
N GLY A 55 -23.91 16.58 -4.44
CA GLY A 55 -24.27 17.09 -3.12
C GLY A 55 -24.06 18.60 -2.98
N ALA A 56 -22.96 19.14 -3.52
CA ALA A 56 -22.70 20.57 -3.59
C ALA A 56 -23.78 21.33 -4.37
N PHE A 57 -24.19 20.81 -5.53
CA PHE A 57 -25.34 21.38 -6.25
C PHE A 57 -26.67 21.23 -5.50
N GLY A 58 -26.82 20.19 -4.67
CA GLY A 58 -27.95 20.10 -3.74
C GLY A 58 -28.01 21.29 -2.77
N VAL A 59 -26.87 21.79 -2.28
CA VAL A 59 -26.80 23.00 -1.46
C VAL A 59 -27.18 24.25 -2.25
N VAL A 60 -26.80 24.33 -3.54
CA VAL A 60 -27.25 25.40 -4.44
C VAL A 60 -28.78 25.40 -4.56
N LEU A 61 -29.39 24.23 -4.78
CA LEU A 61 -30.84 24.07 -4.86
C LEU A 61 -31.54 24.45 -3.54
N ALA A 62 -30.98 24.04 -2.40
CA ALA A 62 -31.48 24.44 -1.09
C ALA A 62 -31.43 25.96 -0.89
N THR A 63 -30.33 26.59 -1.29
CA THR A 63 -30.13 28.05 -1.19
C THR A 63 -31.13 28.81 -2.06
N ALA A 64 -31.45 28.29 -3.24
CA ALA A 64 -32.47 28.86 -4.13
C ALA A 64 -33.90 28.69 -3.59
N ALA A 65 -34.18 27.55 -2.93
CA ALA A 65 -35.50 27.26 -2.35
C ALA A 65 -35.79 28.09 -1.08
N TYR A 66 -34.75 28.45 -0.33
CA TYR A 66 -34.87 29.14 0.97
C TYR A 66 -34.06 30.45 1.00
N PRO A 67 -34.41 31.46 0.18
CA PRO A 67 -33.63 32.69 0.06
C PRO A 67 -33.62 33.47 1.38
N GLY A 68 -32.41 33.69 1.92
CA GLY A 68 -32.20 34.44 3.17
C GLY A 68 -32.46 33.63 4.46
N ASP A 69 -32.88 32.37 4.35
CA ASP A 69 -33.15 31.48 5.49
C ASP A 69 -32.01 30.47 5.64
N ARG A 70 -30.93 30.94 6.27
CA ARG A 70 -29.69 30.18 6.46
C ARG A 70 -29.91 28.87 7.23
N GLU A 71 -30.75 28.89 8.25
CA GLU A 71 -31.02 27.73 9.10
C GLU A 71 -31.64 26.58 8.31
N LYS A 72 -32.60 26.89 7.41
CA LYS A 72 -33.17 25.87 6.52
C LYS A 72 -32.17 25.32 5.51
N VAL A 73 -31.29 26.16 4.97
CA VAL A 73 -30.23 25.71 4.04
C VAL A 73 -29.26 24.76 4.74
N GLU A 74 -28.86 25.08 5.97
CA GLU A 74 -28.00 24.22 6.79
C GLU A 74 -28.68 22.86 7.09
N LEU A 75 -29.97 22.86 7.42
CA LEU A 75 -30.74 21.62 7.64
C LEU A 75 -30.84 20.74 6.38
N GLU A 76 -31.07 21.34 5.21
CA GLU A 76 -31.07 20.61 3.93
C GLU A 76 -29.68 20.06 3.58
N ALA A 77 -28.62 20.84 3.84
CA ALA A 77 -27.25 20.39 3.66
C ALA A 77 -26.95 19.15 4.51
N GLU A 78 -27.35 19.15 5.78
CA GLU A 78 -27.24 17.97 6.65
C GLU A 78 -28.01 16.77 6.10
N ARG A 79 -29.24 16.99 5.60
CA ARG A 79 -30.07 15.94 4.97
C ARG A 79 -29.41 15.33 3.73
N ILE A 80 -28.79 16.17 2.89
CA ILE A 80 -28.02 15.73 1.72
C ILE A 80 -26.81 14.91 2.16
N ALA A 81 -26.01 15.41 3.12
CA ALA A 81 -24.82 14.72 3.62
C ALA A 81 -25.15 13.35 4.24
N ALA A 82 -26.30 13.24 4.90
CA ALA A 82 -26.79 12.01 5.52
C ALA A 82 -27.43 11.02 4.52
N ALA A 83 -27.54 11.36 3.22
CA ALA A 83 -28.18 10.48 2.25
C ALA A 83 -27.45 9.13 2.11
N ARG A 84 -26.12 9.13 2.26
CA ARG A 84 -25.26 7.92 2.34
C ARG A 84 -24.12 8.17 3.34
N PRO A 85 -24.31 7.87 4.64
CA PRO A 85 -23.37 8.26 5.71
C PRO A 85 -21.93 7.72 5.57
N THR A 86 -21.75 6.61 4.87
CA THR A 86 -20.43 6.01 4.59
C THR A 86 -19.65 6.73 3.48
N ALA A 87 -20.31 7.60 2.71
CA ALA A 87 -19.72 8.33 1.59
C ALA A 87 -19.09 9.67 2.05
N VAL A 88 -17.82 9.63 2.44
CA VAL A 88 -17.10 10.81 2.97
C VAL A 88 -17.09 11.99 1.98
N ASN A 89 -16.95 11.71 0.67
CA ASN A 89 -16.93 12.73 -0.38
C ASN A 89 -18.26 13.50 -0.51
N LEU A 90 -19.40 12.86 -0.19
CA LEU A 90 -20.70 13.53 -0.19
C LEU A 90 -20.73 14.61 0.89
N ALA A 91 -20.39 14.25 2.13
CA ALA A 91 -20.34 15.18 3.24
C ALA A 91 -19.27 16.27 3.03
N TRP A 92 -18.12 15.92 2.45
CA TRP A 92 -17.09 16.89 2.08
C TRP A 92 -17.60 17.92 1.07
N GLY A 93 -18.25 17.48 -0.01
CA GLY A 93 -18.73 18.37 -1.06
C GLY A 93 -19.84 19.31 -0.58
N VAL A 94 -20.77 18.78 0.24
CA VAL A 94 -21.79 19.58 0.92
C VAL A 94 -21.17 20.65 1.80
N ARG A 95 -20.20 20.29 2.67
CA ARG A 95 -19.55 21.26 3.57
C ARG A 95 -18.80 22.35 2.80
N ARG A 96 -18.14 21.98 1.70
CA ARG A 96 -17.39 22.92 0.87
C ARG A 96 -18.33 23.96 0.24
N ALA A 97 -19.42 23.54 -0.39
CA ALA A 97 -20.42 24.47 -0.92
C ALA A 97 -21.09 25.31 0.17
N LEU A 98 -21.42 24.70 1.31
CA LEU A 98 -22.04 25.40 2.44
C LEU A 98 -21.13 26.49 3.03
N SER A 99 -19.81 26.31 2.98
CA SER A 99 -18.86 27.31 3.46
C SER A 99 -18.91 28.64 2.69
N ALA A 100 -19.42 28.62 1.45
CA ALA A 100 -19.62 29.81 0.62
C ALA A 100 -20.95 30.51 0.88
N LEU A 101 -21.87 29.91 1.65
CA LEU A 101 -23.21 30.46 1.94
C LEU A 101 -23.19 31.89 2.52
N PRO A 102 -22.26 32.27 3.44
CA PRO A 102 -22.18 33.64 3.94
C PRO A 102 -21.92 34.71 2.86
N SER A 103 -21.33 34.31 1.74
CA SER A 103 -21.05 35.18 0.58
C SER A 103 -22.23 35.27 -0.40
N GLY A 104 -23.33 34.57 -0.12
CA GLY A 104 -24.58 34.63 -0.87
C GLY A 104 -24.76 33.52 -1.91
N PRO A 105 -25.96 33.41 -2.53
CA PRO A 105 -26.33 32.29 -3.39
C PRO A 105 -25.41 32.08 -4.60
N GLN A 106 -24.93 33.16 -5.20
CA GLN A 106 -24.02 33.07 -6.35
C GLN A 106 -22.68 32.44 -5.95
N ALA A 107 -22.14 32.77 -4.77
CA ALA A 107 -20.88 32.19 -4.31
C ALA A 107 -21.00 30.68 -4.06
N VAL A 108 -22.16 30.19 -3.59
CA VAL A 108 -22.43 28.75 -3.44
C VAL A 108 -22.44 28.04 -4.79
N LEU A 109 -23.06 28.66 -5.81
CA LEU A 109 -23.05 28.13 -7.18
C LEU A 109 -21.64 28.13 -7.77
N ASP A 110 -20.90 29.23 -7.62
CA ASP A 110 -19.53 29.37 -8.11
C ASP A 110 -18.62 28.31 -7.47
N GLU A 111 -18.79 28.03 -6.16
CA GLU A 111 -18.05 26.98 -5.47
C GLU A 111 -18.38 25.57 -6.02
N ALA A 112 -19.67 25.26 -6.24
CA ALA A 112 -20.08 23.98 -6.80
C ALA A 112 -19.57 23.78 -8.25
N LEU A 113 -19.57 24.84 -9.06
CA LEU A 113 -18.98 24.85 -10.40
C LEU A 113 -17.46 24.70 -10.36
N ALA A 114 -16.79 25.36 -9.43
CA ALA A 114 -15.35 25.22 -9.23
C ALA A 114 -14.98 23.78 -8.84
N MET A 115 -15.74 23.14 -7.96
CA MET A 115 -15.56 21.72 -7.62
C MET A 115 -15.74 20.80 -8.84
N LEU A 116 -16.74 21.08 -9.69
CA LEU A 116 -16.99 20.33 -10.92
C LEU A 116 -15.78 20.41 -11.88
N GLU A 117 -15.25 21.61 -12.10
CA GLU A 117 -14.08 21.83 -12.96
C GLU A 117 -12.80 21.24 -12.36
N GLU A 118 -12.59 21.43 -11.05
CA GLU A 118 -11.43 20.93 -10.32
C GLU A 118 -11.34 19.40 -10.42
N ASP A 119 -12.44 18.68 -10.19
CA ASP A 119 -12.47 17.21 -10.29
C ASP A 119 -12.06 16.74 -11.69
N GLY A 120 -12.55 17.38 -12.75
CA GLY A 120 -12.16 17.05 -14.13
C GLY A 120 -10.66 17.25 -14.40
N ARG A 121 -10.07 18.34 -13.90
CA ARG A 121 -8.64 18.64 -14.04
C ARG A 121 -7.78 17.64 -13.25
N VAL A 122 -8.15 17.40 -12.00
CA VAL A 122 -7.45 16.51 -11.06
C VAL A 122 -7.44 15.08 -11.59
N ASN A 123 -8.60 14.55 -12.00
CA ASN A 123 -8.71 13.19 -12.52
C ASN A 123 -7.89 12.99 -13.80
N ARG A 124 -7.88 13.98 -14.69
CA ARG A 124 -7.04 13.94 -15.90
C ARG A 124 -5.55 13.89 -15.56
N ALA A 125 -5.10 14.70 -14.60
CA ALA A 125 -3.70 14.70 -14.19
C ALA A 125 -3.30 13.34 -13.58
N ALA A 126 -4.08 12.82 -12.63
CA ALA A 126 -3.84 11.52 -12.01
C ALA A 126 -3.81 10.38 -13.05
N ALA A 127 -4.79 10.35 -13.96
CA ALA A 127 -4.85 9.39 -15.06
C ALA A 127 -3.64 9.48 -16.01
N THR A 128 -3.18 10.69 -16.30
CA THR A 128 -2.00 10.90 -17.17
C THR A 128 -0.74 10.39 -16.50
N HIS A 129 -0.53 10.73 -15.23
CA HIS A 129 0.59 10.21 -14.44
C HIS A 129 0.58 8.68 -14.32
N ALA A 130 -0.61 8.08 -14.16
CA ALA A 130 -0.75 6.64 -14.10
C ALA A 130 -0.42 5.98 -15.44
N ALA A 131 -0.88 6.55 -16.56
CA ALA A 131 -0.52 6.09 -17.89
C ALA A 131 1.00 6.19 -18.15
N ASP A 132 1.64 7.29 -17.75
CA ASP A 132 3.08 7.46 -17.85
C ASP A 132 3.83 6.42 -17.02
N LEU A 133 3.35 6.11 -15.82
CA LEU A 133 3.92 5.06 -14.97
C LEU A 133 3.78 3.68 -15.60
N VAL A 134 2.59 3.33 -16.09
CA VAL A 134 2.32 2.05 -16.76
C VAL A 134 3.29 1.84 -17.92
N GLN A 135 3.49 2.85 -18.77
CA GLN A 135 4.43 2.75 -19.89
C GLN A 135 5.90 2.63 -19.46
N ARG A 136 6.26 3.10 -18.26
CA ARG A 136 7.62 2.88 -17.71
C ARG A 136 7.78 1.48 -17.10
N LEU A 137 6.73 0.94 -16.49
CA LEU A 137 6.79 -0.34 -15.77
C LEU A 137 6.57 -1.56 -16.68
N CYS A 138 5.84 -1.38 -17.77
CA CYS A 138 5.45 -2.46 -18.67
C CYS A 138 6.26 -2.43 -19.99
N PRO A 139 6.27 -3.53 -20.76
CA PRO A 139 7.03 -3.62 -22.01
C PRO A 139 6.59 -2.62 -23.10
N ASP A 140 7.49 -2.34 -24.06
CA ASP A 140 7.22 -1.54 -25.26
C ASP A 140 6.35 -2.28 -26.30
N ARG A 141 5.14 -2.67 -25.90
CA ARG A 141 4.07 -3.15 -26.79
C ARG A 141 2.70 -2.73 -26.26
N PRO A 142 1.64 -2.75 -27.09
CA PRO A 142 0.27 -2.62 -26.60
C PRO A 142 0.00 -3.63 -25.48
N LEU A 143 -0.65 -3.15 -24.41
CA LEU A 143 -0.80 -3.87 -23.15
C LEU A 143 -2.20 -4.48 -23.00
N ARG A 144 -2.26 -5.61 -22.32
CA ARG A 144 -3.50 -6.24 -21.88
C ARG A 144 -3.73 -5.82 -20.43
N LEU A 145 -4.68 -4.93 -20.22
CA LEU A 145 -4.91 -4.28 -18.92
C LEU A 145 -6.10 -4.92 -18.22
N LEU A 146 -6.12 -4.94 -16.90
CA LEU A 146 -7.29 -5.37 -16.12
C LEU A 146 -7.77 -4.22 -15.25
N THR A 147 -9.09 -4.04 -15.15
CA THR A 147 -9.70 -3.09 -14.22
C THR A 147 -10.91 -3.68 -13.51
N HIS A 148 -11.28 -3.06 -12.39
CA HIS A 148 -12.31 -3.54 -11.48
C HIS A 148 -13.23 -2.39 -11.06
N CYS A 149 -14.53 -2.67 -10.88
CA CYS A 149 -15.58 -1.68 -10.66
C CYS A 149 -15.74 -0.70 -11.84
N ASN A 150 -16.24 0.50 -11.57
CA ASN A 150 -16.33 1.62 -12.49
C ASN A 150 -15.69 2.85 -11.87
N THR A 151 -14.69 3.39 -12.54
CA THR A 151 -13.91 4.56 -12.12
C THR A 151 -13.77 5.56 -13.26
N GLY A 152 -14.74 5.56 -14.17
CA GLY A 152 -14.79 6.39 -15.37
C GLY A 152 -15.49 7.71 -15.08
N ARG A 153 -15.94 8.37 -16.13
CA ARG A 153 -16.62 9.67 -16.00
C ARG A 153 -17.93 9.53 -15.23
N LEU A 154 -18.54 8.34 -15.21
CA LEU A 154 -19.78 8.09 -14.46
C LEU A 154 -19.55 8.01 -12.95
N ALA A 155 -18.34 7.64 -12.51
CA ALA A 155 -17.99 7.57 -11.09
C ALA A 155 -17.35 8.87 -10.56
N THR A 156 -16.89 9.73 -11.46
CA THR A 156 -16.37 11.07 -11.18
C THR A 156 -17.31 12.13 -11.76
N THR A 157 -16.86 13.37 -11.94
CA THR A 157 -17.62 14.33 -12.75
C THR A 157 -17.25 14.31 -14.23
N ALA A 158 -15.99 13.99 -14.52
CA ALA A 158 -15.45 13.91 -15.87
C ALA A 158 -14.21 13.00 -15.90
N PHE A 159 -13.90 12.50 -17.10
CA PHE A 159 -12.70 11.72 -17.46
C PHE A 159 -12.53 10.36 -16.75
N GLY A 160 -12.54 10.34 -15.42
CA GLY A 160 -12.30 9.18 -14.56
C GLY A 160 -10.87 9.05 -14.09
N THR A 161 -10.63 8.10 -13.18
CA THR A 161 -9.31 7.78 -12.63
C THR A 161 -8.65 6.62 -13.37
N ALA A 162 -8.86 5.36 -12.96
CA ALA A 162 -8.25 4.21 -13.63
C ALA A 162 -8.75 4.06 -15.08
N ILE A 163 -10.06 4.17 -15.32
CA ILE A 163 -10.61 4.25 -16.70
C ILE A 163 -10.09 5.49 -17.45
N GLY A 164 -9.86 6.61 -16.77
CA GLY A 164 -9.17 7.77 -17.35
C GLY A 164 -7.77 7.41 -17.85
N ALA A 165 -6.99 6.66 -17.05
CA ALA A 165 -5.68 6.17 -17.44
C ALA A 165 -5.77 5.22 -18.65
N LEU A 166 -6.78 4.35 -18.70
CA LEU A 166 -7.05 3.50 -19.87
C LEU A 166 -7.34 4.34 -21.13
N ARG A 167 -8.09 5.44 -21.02
CA ARG A 167 -8.34 6.37 -22.13
C ARG A 167 -7.05 7.02 -22.62
N VAL A 168 -6.19 7.47 -21.71
CA VAL A 168 -4.88 8.05 -22.04
C VAL A 168 -4.00 7.01 -22.75
N LEU A 169 -3.89 5.79 -22.21
CA LEU A 169 -3.12 4.70 -22.82
C LEU A 169 -3.67 4.32 -24.20
N SER A 170 -4.99 4.26 -24.36
CA SER A 170 -5.63 3.94 -25.64
C SER A 170 -5.36 5.03 -26.69
N ALA A 171 -5.42 6.30 -26.31
CA ALA A 171 -5.09 7.41 -27.20
C ALA A 171 -3.63 7.39 -27.66
N ARG A 172 -2.74 6.76 -26.87
CA ARG A 172 -1.32 6.53 -27.21
C ARG A 172 -1.08 5.25 -28.01
N GLY A 173 -2.11 4.48 -28.34
CA GLY A 173 -1.98 3.18 -29.00
C GLY A 173 -1.33 2.10 -28.11
N ALA A 174 -1.32 2.30 -26.79
CA ALA A 174 -0.66 1.42 -25.82
C ALA A 174 -1.58 0.33 -25.24
N VAL A 175 -2.80 0.19 -25.75
CA VAL A 175 -3.80 -0.79 -25.27
C VAL A 175 -4.04 -1.82 -26.37
N GLU A 176 -3.75 -3.10 -26.06
CA GLU A 176 -4.17 -4.24 -26.86
C GLU A 176 -5.62 -4.61 -26.54
N SER A 177 -5.92 -4.76 -25.25
CA SER A 177 -7.28 -4.99 -24.76
C SER A 177 -7.39 -4.67 -23.26
N VAL A 178 -8.61 -4.38 -22.80
CA VAL A 178 -8.95 -4.25 -21.38
C VAL A 178 -9.83 -5.42 -20.96
N LEU A 179 -9.41 -6.19 -19.97
CA LEU A 179 -10.26 -7.14 -19.27
C LEU A 179 -10.99 -6.42 -18.14
N VAL A 180 -12.32 -6.48 -18.17
CA VAL A 180 -13.19 -5.81 -17.20
C VAL A 180 -13.82 -6.88 -16.33
N ASP A 181 -13.59 -6.81 -15.03
CA ASP A 181 -14.32 -7.65 -14.07
C ASP A 181 -15.77 -7.20 -13.97
N GLU A 182 -16.73 -8.13 -13.91
CA GLU A 182 -18.15 -7.79 -13.82
C GLU A 182 -18.47 -6.96 -12.57
N THR A 183 -17.75 -7.20 -11.48
CA THR A 183 -17.86 -6.54 -10.18
C THR A 183 -19.19 -6.84 -9.47
N ARG A 184 -19.36 -8.08 -8.98
CA ARG A 184 -20.52 -8.44 -8.16
C ARG A 184 -20.51 -7.68 -6.81
N PRO A 185 -21.69 -7.48 -6.19
CA PRO A 185 -23.01 -7.86 -6.69
C PRO A 185 -23.67 -6.86 -7.66
N LEU A 186 -23.22 -5.59 -7.67
CA LEU A 186 -23.92 -4.50 -8.39
C LEU A 186 -23.60 -4.43 -9.89
N LEU A 187 -22.64 -5.23 -10.34
CA LEU A 187 -22.25 -5.37 -11.73
C LEU A 187 -21.74 -4.06 -12.34
N GLN A 188 -20.99 -3.26 -11.58
CA GLN A 188 -20.52 -1.95 -12.06
C GLN A 188 -19.61 -2.08 -13.28
N GLY A 189 -18.73 -3.07 -13.30
CA GLY A 189 -17.84 -3.28 -14.43
C GLY A 189 -18.60 -3.74 -15.68
N ALA A 190 -19.51 -4.70 -15.52
CA ALA A 190 -20.35 -5.18 -16.62
C ALA A 190 -21.29 -4.10 -17.18
N ARG A 191 -21.92 -3.30 -16.31
CA ARG A 191 -22.97 -2.35 -16.70
C ARG A 191 -22.44 -0.99 -17.12
N LEU A 192 -21.40 -0.48 -16.45
CA LEU A 192 -20.92 0.88 -16.67
C LEU A 192 -19.55 0.92 -17.32
N THR A 193 -18.58 0.14 -16.82
CA THR A 193 -17.21 0.17 -17.38
C THR A 193 -17.21 -0.34 -18.81
N ALA A 194 -17.81 -1.50 -19.08
CA ALA A 194 -17.95 -2.00 -20.44
C ALA A 194 -18.68 -1.01 -21.36
N TRP A 195 -19.73 -0.34 -20.85
CA TRP A 195 -20.45 0.69 -21.59
C TRP A 195 -19.55 1.91 -21.92
N GLU A 196 -18.79 2.44 -20.95
CA GLU A 196 -17.89 3.58 -21.15
C GLU A 196 -16.73 3.24 -22.10
N LEU A 197 -16.19 2.03 -22.02
CA LEU A 197 -15.12 1.57 -22.92
C LEU A 197 -15.65 1.35 -24.34
N ALA A 198 -16.87 0.82 -24.49
CA ALA A 198 -17.55 0.70 -25.78
C ALA A 198 -17.80 2.08 -26.42
N GLU A 199 -18.33 3.04 -25.66
CA GLU A 199 -18.52 4.42 -26.09
C GLU A 199 -17.20 5.06 -26.56
N ALA A 200 -16.10 4.77 -25.85
CA ALA A 200 -14.78 5.29 -26.16
C ALA A 200 -14.05 4.54 -27.31
N GLY A 201 -14.62 3.45 -27.83
CA GLY A 201 -13.98 2.61 -28.84
C GLY A 201 -12.73 1.86 -28.33
N ILE A 202 -12.60 1.66 -27.01
CA ILE A 202 -11.47 0.95 -26.40
C ILE A 202 -11.73 -0.56 -26.47
N PRO A 203 -10.82 -1.36 -27.07
CA PRO A 203 -10.99 -2.82 -27.14
C PRO A 203 -11.07 -3.42 -25.74
N HIS A 204 -12.15 -4.15 -25.45
CA HIS A 204 -12.35 -4.74 -24.13
C HIS A 204 -13.11 -6.07 -24.17
N ARG A 205 -12.97 -6.84 -23.10
CA ARG A 205 -13.71 -8.08 -22.83
C ARG A 205 -14.20 -8.07 -21.38
N LEU A 206 -15.39 -8.62 -21.16
CA LEU A 206 -15.96 -8.80 -19.83
C LEU A 206 -15.57 -10.18 -19.27
N THR A 207 -15.26 -10.25 -17.98
CA THR A 207 -15.02 -11.50 -17.26
C THR A 207 -15.77 -11.51 -15.93
N ILE A 208 -16.04 -12.71 -15.41
CA ILE A 208 -16.48 -12.85 -14.02
C ILE A 208 -15.30 -12.60 -13.07
N ASP A 209 -15.59 -12.12 -11.87
CA ASP A 209 -14.57 -11.73 -10.88
C ASP A 209 -13.62 -12.91 -10.55
N SER A 210 -14.16 -14.12 -10.41
CA SER A 210 -13.38 -15.32 -10.05
C SER A 210 -12.42 -15.79 -11.15
N ALA A 211 -12.54 -15.29 -12.37
CA ALA A 211 -11.67 -15.65 -13.49
C ALA A 211 -10.47 -14.69 -13.63
N ALA A 212 -10.41 -13.58 -12.89
CA ALA A 212 -9.31 -12.61 -12.94
C ALA A 212 -7.95 -13.27 -12.63
N ALA A 213 -7.86 -14.10 -11.58
CA ALA A 213 -6.64 -14.82 -11.23
C ALA A 213 -6.20 -15.80 -12.33
N TRP A 214 -7.16 -16.48 -12.99
CA TRP A 214 -6.85 -17.37 -14.12
C TRP A 214 -6.39 -16.59 -15.35
N ALA A 215 -6.97 -15.41 -15.61
CA ALA A 215 -6.53 -14.52 -16.67
C ALA A 215 -5.07 -14.07 -16.43
N MET A 216 -4.72 -13.72 -15.19
CA MET A 216 -3.33 -13.41 -14.81
C MET A 216 -2.41 -14.63 -15.01
N ALA A 217 -2.80 -15.81 -14.52
CA ALA A 217 -2.01 -17.04 -14.63
C ALA A 217 -1.77 -17.51 -16.07
N THR A 218 -2.71 -17.21 -16.97
CA THR A 218 -2.61 -17.55 -18.40
C THR A 218 -2.03 -16.40 -19.24
N GLY A 219 -1.46 -15.38 -18.58
CA GLY A 219 -0.79 -14.27 -19.23
C GLY A 219 -1.73 -13.44 -20.09
N GLN A 220 -2.97 -13.22 -19.67
CA GLN A 220 -3.94 -12.33 -20.33
C GLN A 220 -3.91 -10.91 -19.76
N VAL A 221 -3.06 -10.64 -18.76
CA VAL A 221 -2.97 -9.37 -18.03
C VAL A 221 -1.51 -8.99 -17.85
N ASP A 222 -1.19 -7.76 -18.20
CA ASP A 222 0.15 -7.14 -18.09
C ASP A 222 0.21 -6.11 -16.96
N CYS A 223 -0.92 -5.49 -16.60
CA CYS A 223 -1.04 -4.53 -15.51
C CYS A 223 -2.49 -4.44 -15.02
N VAL A 224 -2.68 -4.24 -13.72
CA VAL A 224 -3.98 -3.96 -13.09
C VAL A 224 -4.07 -2.48 -12.74
N LEU A 225 -5.18 -1.84 -13.10
CA LEU A 225 -5.49 -0.45 -12.79
C LEU A 225 -6.85 -0.37 -12.08
N VAL A 226 -6.88 0.14 -10.86
CA VAL A 226 -8.10 0.30 -10.06
C VAL A 226 -8.20 1.70 -9.46
N GLY A 227 -9.39 2.09 -9.02
CA GLY A 227 -9.59 3.30 -8.22
C GLY A 227 -9.41 3.05 -6.73
N ALA A 228 -9.83 4.02 -5.93
CA ALA A 228 -9.95 3.90 -4.49
C ALA A 228 -11.19 4.68 -4.00
N ASP A 229 -11.79 4.21 -2.91
CA ASP A 229 -12.79 4.94 -2.14
C ASP A 229 -12.14 5.69 -0.97
N ARG A 230 -11.08 5.12 -0.38
CA ARG A 230 -10.28 5.75 0.68
C ARG A 230 -8.86 5.19 0.72
N ILE A 231 -7.89 6.05 1.01
CA ILE A 231 -6.49 5.66 1.21
C ILE A 231 -6.03 6.15 2.58
N THR A 232 -5.64 5.25 3.48
CA THR A 232 -5.23 5.60 4.86
C THR A 232 -3.80 6.12 4.91
N ALA A 233 -3.38 6.63 6.08
CA ALA A 233 -2.05 7.22 6.27
C ALA A 233 -0.90 6.21 5.99
N ASP A 234 -1.09 4.92 6.32
CA ASP A 234 -0.14 3.85 6.02
C ASP A 234 -0.14 3.39 4.54
N GLY A 235 -1.05 3.91 3.72
CA GLY A 235 -1.21 3.55 2.32
C GLY A 235 -2.15 2.37 2.05
N SER A 236 -2.85 1.84 3.06
CA SER A 236 -3.92 0.86 2.82
C SER A 236 -5.05 1.48 2.00
N VAL A 237 -5.60 0.71 1.07
CA VAL A 237 -6.62 1.18 0.14
C VAL A 237 -7.92 0.44 0.36
N ALA A 238 -8.95 1.15 0.78
CA ALA A 238 -10.32 0.64 0.67
C ALA A 238 -10.86 0.92 -0.73
N ASN A 239 -11.33 -0.12 -1.40
CA ASN A 239 -11.97 -0.04 -2.70
C ASN A 239 -13.04 -1.14 -2.82
N LYS A 240 -13.77 -1.16 -3.93
CA LYS A 240 -14.83 -2.14 -4.20
C LYS A 240 -14.39 -3.59 -3.89
N ILE A 241 -15.26 -4.33 -3.21
CA ILE A 241 -15.06 -5.76 -2.89
C ILE A 241 -14.60 -6.53 -4.14
N GLY A 242 -13.52 -7.28 -4.01
CA GLY A 242 -12.79 -7.92 -5.09
C GLY A 242 -11.40 -7.33 -5.30
N THR A 243 -11.17 -6.07 -4.94
CA THR A 243 -9.89 -5.38 -5.16
C THR A 243 -8.73 -6.05 -4.42
N TYR A 244 -8.93 -6.42 -3.15
CA TYR A 244 -7.93 -7.16 -2.38
C TYR A 244 -7.56 -8.50 -3.02
N GLY A 245 -8.56 -9.26 -3.48
CA GLY A 245 -8.33 -10.55 -4.14
C GLY A 245 -7.55 -10.40 -5.45
N LEU A 246 -7.83 -9.34 -6.22
CA LEU A 246 -7.06 -9.00 -7.41
C LEU A 246 -5.61 -8.65 -7.07
N ALA A 247 -5.36 -7.86 -6.02
CA ALA A 247 -4.02 -7.47 -5.61
C ALA A 247 -3.18 -8.68 -5.17
N VAL A 248 -3.77 -9.62 -4.42
CA VAL A 248 -3.14 -10.91 -4.06
C VAL A 248 -2.76 -11.70 -5.31
N ALA A 249 -3.68 -11.83 -6.28
CA ALA A 249 -3.42 -12.54 -7.52
C ALA A 249 -2.32 -11.84 -8.36
N ALA A 250 -2.36 -10.51 -8.46
CA ALA A 250 -1.40 -9.72 -9.20
C ALA A 250 0.01 -9.90 -8.61
N GLN A 251 0.16 -9.79 -7.28
CA GLN A 251 1.43 -10.01 -6.59
C GLN A 251 1.97 -11.43 -6.86
N ARG A 252 1.11 -12.46 -6.77
CA ARG A 252 1.49 -13.86 -7.03
C ARG A 252 2.05 -14.07 -8.44
N HIS A 253 1.56 -13.31 -9.41
CA HIS A 253 1.97 -13.40 -10.82
C HIS A 253 2.98 -12.33 -11.25
N GLY A 254 3.46 -11.50 -10.33
CA GLY A 254 4.40 -10.41 -10.63
C GLY A 254 3.80 -9.31 -11.51
N ILE A 255 2.48 -9.14 -11.52
CA ILE A 255 1.79 -8.15 -12.34
C ILE A 255 1.69 -6.84 -11.54
N PRO A 256 2.10 -5.69 -12.12
CA PRO A 256 1.93 -4.39 -11.47
C PRO A 256 0.46 -4.11 -11.11
N PHE A 257 0.23 -3.70 -9.86
CA PHE A 257 -1.07 -3.33 -9.33
C PHE A 257 -1.06 -1.84 -8.97
N ILE A 258 -1.75 -1.03 -9.77
CA ILE A 258 -1.71 0.43 -9.69
C ILE A 258 -3.07 0.97 -9.27
N VAL A 259 -3.06 1.75 -8.20
CA VAL A 259 -4.23 2.49 -7.71
C VAL A 259 -4.16 3.92 -8.25
N VAL A 260 -5.23 4.38 -8.88
CA VAL A 260 -5.37 5.73 -9.43
C VAL A 260 -6.50 6.45 -8.68
N ALA A 261 -6.15 7.46 -7.90
CA ALA A 261 -7.13 8.21 -7.11
C ALA A 261 -6.63 9.64 -6.88
N PRO A 262 -7.53 10.63 -6.76
CA PRO A 262 -7.14 11.99 -6.44
C PRO A 262 -6.63 12.10 -4.98
N GLU A 263 -5.81 13.11 -4.69
CA GLU A 263 -5.26 13.39 -3.35
C GLU A 263 -6.38 13.54 -2.30
N SER A 264 -7.54 14.06 -2.71
CA SER A 264 -8.74 14.18 -1.86
C SER A 264 -9.31 12.85 -1.39
N THR A 265 -8.88 11.71 -1.96
CA THR A 265 -9.24 10.35 -1.51
C THR A 265 -8.35 9.87 -0.35
N ARG A 266 -7.23 10.57 -0.08
CA ARG A 266 -6.37 10.27 1.06
C ARG A 266 -6.98 10.78 2.36
N ASP A 267 -7.07 9.88 3.32
CA ASP A 267 -7.51 10.13 4.68
C ASP A 267 -6.31 10.01 5.62
N ALA A 268 -5.67 11.16 5.88
CA ALA A 268 -4.53 11.24 6.78
C ALA A 268 -4.91 11.05 8.26
N HIS A 269 -6.20 11.01 8.61
CA HIS A 269 -6.69 10.87 9.99
C HIS A 269 -6.92 9.41 10.38
N THR A 270 -7.14 8.53 9.41
CA THR A 270 -7.23 7.08 9.63
C THR A 270 -5.82 6.48 9.49
N ALA A 271 -5.27 5.94 10.58
CA ALA A 271 -3.85 5.57 10.60
C ALA A 271 -3.59 4.32 9.76
N THR A 272 -4.46 3.32 9.88
CA THR A 272 -4.32 2.03 9.18
C THR A 272 -5.61 1.56 8.53
N GLY A 273 -5.50 0.68 7.54
CA GLY A 273 -6.65 0.04 6.91
C GLY A 273 -7.56 -0.72 7.87
N ALA A 274 -7.05 -1.16 9.03
CA ALA A 274 -7.81 -1.89 10.05
C ALA A 274 -8.88 -1.01 10.75
N GLU A 275 -8.76 0.31 10.67
CA GLU A 275 -9.72 1.26 11.25
C GLU A 275 -10.90 1.55 10.31
N ILE A 276 -10.85 1.06 9.06
CA ILE A 276 -11.93 1.26 8.10
C ILE A 276 -13.09 0.33 8.44
N VAL A 277 -14.22 0.94 8.81
CA VAL A 277 -15.50 0.22 8.94
C VAL A 277 -16.05 -0.05 7.54
N VAL A 278 -16.05 -1.33 7.15
CA VAL A 278 -16.58 -1.77 5.85
C VAL A 278 -18.11 -1.78 5.88
N GLU A 279 -18.73 -1.10 4.90
CA GLU A 279 -20.18 -1.10 4.72
C GLU A 279 -20.68 -2.50 4.35
N GLU A 280 -21.52 -3.10 5.19
CA GLU A 280 -22.27 -4.31 4.84
C GLU A 280 -23.65 -3.94 4.28
N ARG A 281 -24.04 -4.59 3.18
CA ARG A 281 -25.24 -4.25 2.42
C ARG A 281 -26.30 -5.34 2.46
N ALA A 282 -27.50 -4.96 2.03
CA ALA A 282 -28.66 -5.85 2.05
C ALA A 282 -28.40 -7.16 1.27
N ALA A 283 -28.83 -8.28 1.84
CA ALA A 283 -28.73 -9.62 1.25
C ALA A 283 -29.37 -9.73 -0.15
N GLY A 284 -30.35 -8.86 -0.44
CA GLY A 284 -31.03 -8.79 -1.74
C GLY A 284 -30.09 -8.57 -2.93
N GLU A 285 -28.98 -7.84 -2.75
CA GLU A 285 -28.02 -7.58 -3.84
C GLU A 285 -27.30 -8.85 -4.31
N ILE A 286 -27.06 -9.81 -3.39
CA ILE A 286 -26.43 -11.09 -3.71
C ILE A 286 -27.47 -12.11 -4.15
N THR A 287 -28.56 -12.23 -3.39
CA THR A 287 -29.60 -13.26 -3.59
C THR A 287 -30.49 -13.00 -4.80
N HIS A 288 -30.44 -11.80 -5.39
CA HIS A 288 -31.22 -11.45 -6.58
C HIS A 288 -30.36 -10.73 -7.62
N VAL A 289 -30.69 -10.94 -8.89
CA VAL A 289 -30.15 -10.17 -10.03
C VAL A 289 -31.33 -9.75 -10.90
N GLY A 290 -31.46 -8.44 -11.17
CA GLY A 290 -32.59 -7.91 -11.96
C GLY A 290 -33.97 -8.20 -11.33
N GLY A 291 -34.04 -8.31 -9.99
CA GLY A 291 -35.27 -8.66 -9.26
C GLY A 291 -35.60 -10.15 -9.24
N ILE A 292 -34.80 -11.00 -9.90
CA ILE A 292 -35.00 -12.46 -9.95
C ILE A 292 -34.09 -13.12 -8.92
N ALA A 293 -34.66 -13.99 -8.07
CA ALA A 293 -33.91 -14.71 -7.06
C ALA A 293 -32.93 -15.72 -7.69
N THR A 294 -31.69 -15.72 -7.23
CA THR A 294 -30.60 -16.61 -7.65
C THR A 294 -30.10 -17.51 -6.51
N ALA A 295 -30.59 -17.29 -5.28
CA ALA A 295 -30.31 -18.10 -4.11
C ALA A 295 -31.63 -18.58 -3.45
N PRO A 296 -31.60 -19.67 -2.66
CA PRO A 296 -32.75 -20.10 -1.87
C PRO A 296 -33.27 -18.99 -0.95
N LYS A 297 -34.58 -19.01 -0.69
CA LYS A 297 -35.24 -18.04 0.20
C LYS A 297 -34.64 -18.10 1.61
N ASN A 298 -34.47 -16.95 2.24
CA ASN A 298 -33.89 -16.79 3.59
C ASN A 298 -32.44 -17.28 3.73
N THR A 299 -31.68 -17.34 2.63
CA THR A 299 -30.22 -17.58 2.71
C THR A 299 -29.55 -16.42 3.42
N ASP A 300 -28.79 -16.69 4.48
CA ASP A 300 -27.94 -15.71 5.14
C ASP A 300 -26.80 -15.28 4.22
N VAL A 301 -26.42 -14.01 4.27
CA VAL A 301 -25.49 -13.42 3.32
C VAL A 301 -24.41 -12.62 4.05
N PHE A 302 -23.17 -12.77 3.59
CA PHE A 302 -22.08 -11.86 3.88
C PHE A 302 -21.86 -10.96 2.65
N ASN A 303 -22.18 -9.67 2.75
CA ASN A 303 -22.14 -8.72 1.63
C ASN A 303 -21.38 -7.42 2.00
N PRO A 304 -20.06 -7.49 2.21
CA PRO A 304 -19.25 -6.29 2.32
C PRO A 304 -19.20 -5.57 0.96
N ALA A 305 -19.47 -4.26 0.96
CA ALA A 305 -19.43 -3.44 -0.24
C ALA A 305 -17.99 -3.12 -0.69
N PHE A 306 -17.02 -3.24 0.21
CA PHE A 306 -15.63 -2.87 0.01
C PHE A 306 -14.71 -3.90 0.68
N ASP A 307 -13.46 -3.95 0.27
CA ASP A 307 -12.37 -4.61 0.99
C ASP A 307 -11.20 -3.64 1.17
N VAL A 308 -10.21 -4.04 1.97
CA VAL A 308 -9.02 -3.24 2.24
C VAL A 308 -7.80 -3.98 1.69
N THR A 309 -7.14 -3.34 0.72
CA THR A 309 -5.88 -3.80 0.14
C THR A 309 -4.72 -3.20 0.93
N PRO A 310 -3.88 -4.01 1.59
CA PRO A 310 -2.74 -3.50 2.34
C PRO A 310 -1.63 -2.99 1.39
N PRO A 311 -0.81 -2.03 1.84
CA PRO A 311 0.14 -1.32 0.98
C PRO A 311 1.21 -2.22 0.36
N ASP A 312 1.52 -3.38 0.95
CA ASP A 312 2.50 -4.36 0.44
C ASP A 312 2.03 -5.16 -0.80
N LEU A 313 0.74 -5.06 -1.15
CA LEU A 313 0.20 -5.63 -2.39
C LEU A 313 0.07 -4.60 -3.52
N ILE A 314 0.35 -3.32 -3.26
CA ILE A 314 0.11 -2.22 -4.19
C ILE A 314 1.43 -1.76 -4.79
N THR A 315 1.63 -1.98 -6.09
CA THR A 315 2.85 -1.50 -6.77
C THR A 315 2.98 0.01 -6.71
N ALA A 316 1.88 0.74 -6.93
CA ALA A 316 1.88 2.18 -6.88
C ALA A 316 0.51 2.79 -6.55
N VAL A 317 0.55 3.92 -5.85
CA VAL A 317 -0.59 4.84 -5.72
C VAL A 317 -0.26 6.12 -6.47
N VAL A 318 -1.13 6.49 -7.42
CA VAL A 318 -0.92 7.64 -8.31
C VAL A 318 -2.05 8.66 -8.16
N THR A 319 -1.65 9.91 -7.95
CA THR A 319 -2.53 11.09 -7.79
C THR A 319 -2.21 12.16 -8.84
N GLU A 320 -2.96 13.25 -8.82
CA GLU A 320 -2.67 14.46 -9.60
C GLU A 320 -1.32 15.10 -9.26
N ASN A 321 -0.77 14.81 -8.08
CA ASN A 321 0.56 15.28 -7.67
C ASN A 321 1.67 14.31 -8.10
N GLY A 322 1.31 13.21 -8.76
CA GLY A 322 2.22 12.16 -9.21
C GLY A 322 2.18 10.95 -8.31
N LEU A 323 3.34 10.31 -8.15
CA LEU A 323 3.48 9.04 -7.47
C LEU A 323 3.64 9.25 -5.96
N VAL A 324 2.75 8.64 -5.16
CA VAL A 324 2.73 8.82 -3.70
C VAL A 324 3.55 7.73 -2.99
N SER A 325 3.53 6.51 -3.51
CA SER A 325 4.31 5.38 -2.99
C SER A 325 4.64 4.41 -4.13
N LEU A 326 5.87 3.89 -4.12
CA LEU A 326 6.29 2.74 -4.92
C LEU A 326 6.69 1.62 -3.97
N LEU A 327 6.15 0.42 -4.19
CA LEU A 327 6.87 -0.77 -3.74
C LEU A 327 8.05 -1.00 -4.69
N PRO A 328 9.21 -1.45 -4.20
CA PRO A 328 10.26 -1.96 -5.07
C PRO A 328 9.67 -3.09 -5.90
N THR A 329 9.56 -2.89 -7.21
CA THR A 329 9.15 -3.92 -8.16
C THR A 329 10.08 -5.10 -7.94
N ALA A 330 9.56 -6.23 -7.44
CA ALA A 330 10.28 -7.49 -7.51
C ALA A 330 10.71 -7.64 -8.96
N THR A 331 12.03 -7.73 -9.18
CA THR A 331 12.67 -7.83 -10.50
C THR A 331 11.82 -8.63 -11.48
N LEU A 332 11.13 -7.93 -12.38
CA LEU A 332 10.60 -8.48 -13.62
C LEU A 332 11.78 -8.74 -14.56
N THR A 333 12.66 -9.66 -14.18
CA THR A 333 13.61 -10.25 -15.11
C THR A 333 12.87 -11.34 -15.87
N GLY A 334 12.68 -11.11 -17.18
CA GLY A 334 12.09 -12.08 -18.08
C GLY A 334 12.89 -13.37 -18.21
N SER A 335 12.23 -14.34 -18.86
CA SER A 335 12.71 -15.68 -19.24
C SER A 335 12.61 -16.78 -18.17
N GLY A 336 11.38 -17.20 -17.89
CA GLY A 336 11.07 -18.60 -17.62
C GLY A 336 9.99 -19.04 -18.60
N ALA A 337 10.34 -19.94 -19.53
CA ALA A 337 9.38 -20.54 -20.45
C ALA A 337 8.19 -21.08 -19.64
N VAL A 338 7.02 -20.47 -19.82
CA VAL A 338 5.76 -21.06 -19.38
C VAL A 338 5.59 -22.30 -20.26
N ASN A 339 5.73 -23.48 -19.65
CA ASN A 339 5.34 -24.73 -20.29
C ASN A 339 3.93 -24.56 -20.86
N SER A 340 3.83 -24.64 -22.19
CA SER A 340 2.54 -24.75 -22.87
C SER A 340 1.76 -25.91 -22.24
N PRO A 341 0.51 -25.74 -21.79
CA PRO A 341 -0.33 -26.88 -21.53
C PRO A 341 -0.60 -27.53 -22.89
N ALA A 342 -0.17 -28.77 -23.03
CA ALA A 342 -0.47 -29.59 -24.19
C ALA A 342 -1.98 -29.57 -24.45
N THR A 343 -2.36 -29.14 -25.64
CA THR A 343 -3.65 -29.40 -26.26
C THR A 343 -3.89 -30.90 -26.22
N THR A 344 -4.78 -31.35 -25.32
CA THR A 344 -5.36 -32.69 -25.43
C THR A 344 -6.86 -32.51 -25.61
N ALA A 345 -7.29 -32.63 -26.86
CA ALA A 345 -8.68 -32.86 -27.20
C ALA A 345 -9.10 -34.21 -26.59
N ILE A 346 -10.13 -34.21 -25.75
CA ILE A 346 -10.88 -35.43 -25.44
C ILE A 346 -12.35 -35.13 -25.68
N ALA A 347 -12.86 -35.72 -26.75
CA ALA A 347 -14.27 -35.83 -27.04
C ALA A 347 -14.87 -36.97 -26.19
N GLY A 348 -16.01 -36.68 -25.55
CA GLY A 348 -17.18 -37.56 -25.58
C GLY A 348 -17.38 -38.62 -24.49
N SER A 349 -18.65 -38.67 -24.03
CA SER A 349 -19.34 -39.67 -23.18
C SER A 349 -18.96 -39.66 -21.69
N GLY A 350 -19.86 -39.74 -20.70
CA GLY A 350 -21.29 -39.96 -20.63
C GLY A 350 -21.61 -40.69 -19.31
N THR A 351 -22.74 -40.37 -18.69
CA THR A 351 -23.47 -41.11 -17.61
C THR A 351 -23.10 -40.93 -16.11
N ALA A 352 -23.97 -40.16 -15.44
CA ALA A 352 -24.76 -40.41 -14.21
C ALA A 352 -24.28 -41.35 -13.07
N ALA A 353 -24.33 -40.83 -11.83
CA ALA A 353 -25.28 -41.21 -10.74
C ALA A 353 -24.70 -41.34 -9.30
N SER A 354 -25.38 -40.61 -8.39
CA SER A 354 -25.79 -40.89 -6.98
C SER A 354 -24.82 -41.03 -5.79
N ALA A 355 -24.98 -40.09 -4.84
CA ALA A 355 -25.40 -40.22 -3.43
C ALA A 355 -24.71 -41.21 -2.47
N ALA A 356 -24.26 -40.73 -1.30
CA ALA A 356 -24.98 -40.83 -0.01
C ALA A 356 -24.04 -40.61 1.21
N ALA A 357 -24.62 -40.02 2.26
CA ALA A 357 -24.05 -39.70 3.56
C ALA A 357 -24.02 -40.89 4.54
N ALA A 358 -23.25 -40.80 5.63
CA ALA A 358 -23.68 -41.16 7.00
C ALA A 358 -22.59 -40.89 8.06
N ALA A 359 -23.06 -40.55 9.27
CA ALA A 359 -22.35 -40.20 10.49
C ALA A 359 -22.27 -41.35 11.52
N GLY A 360 -21.57 -41.12 12.65
CA GLY A 360 -21.66 -41.87 13.93
C GLY A 360 -20.53 -41.43 14.89
N SER A 361 -20.79 -40.60 15.92
CA SER A 361 -21.24 -40.88 17.31
C SER A 361 -20.18 -41.59 18.19
N GLU A 362 -19.54 -40.88 19.11
CA GLU A 362 -19.80 -40.82 20.58
C GLU A 362 -19.25 -41.99 21.41
N THR A 363 -18.53 -41.66 22.49
CA THR A 363 -18.78 -42.14 23.88
C THR A 363 -17.78 -41.53 24.86
N ALA A 364 -18.27 -41.25 26.07
CA ALA A 364 -17.63 -40.47 27.14
C ALA A 364 -17.35 -41.33 28.40
N ASP A 365 -16.29 -40.93 29.15
CA ASP A 365 -16.17 -40.80 30.63
C ASP A 365 -16.35 -42.02 31.57
N PRO A 366 -16.00 -41.99 32.89
CA PRO A 366 -15.24 -41.04 33.76
C PRO A 366 -14.35 -41.81 34.83
N PRO A 367 -14.18 -41.46 36.15
CA PRO A 367 -14.22 -40.20 36.95
C PRO A 367 -13.06 -39.97 38.00
N ALA A 368 -13.09 -38.78 38.65
CA ALA A 368 -12.78 -38.47 40.09
C ALA A 368 -11.30 -38.46 40.59
N THR A 369 -10.79 -37.62 41.52
CA THR A 369 -11.34 -36.75 42.60
C THR A 369 -10.26 -35.81 43.20
N LEU A 370 -10.70 -34.78 43.94
CA LEU A 370 -9.98 -33.73 44.69
C LEU A 370 -9.13 -34.21 45.90
N SER A 371 -8.08 -33.46 46.29
CA SER A 371 -7.80 -33.04 47.68
C SER A 371 -6.63 -32.03 47.85
N ALA A 372 -6.80 -31.18 48.86
CA ALA A 372 -6.07 -30.02 49.41
C ALA A 372 -4.53 -30.03 49.59
N ALA A 373 -4.00 -28.80 49.69
CA ALA A 373 -2.62 -28.41 50.08
C ALA A 373 -2.28 -28.72 51.56
N PRO A 374 -1.00 -28.69 51.98
CA PRO A 374 -0.42 -27.42 52.48
C PRO A 374 1.11 -27.25 52.36
N SER A 375 1.56 -26.06 52.79
CA SER A 375 2.87 -25.67 53.35
C SER A 375 3.96 -25.13 52.42
N THR A 376 4.28 -23.85 52.65
CA THR A 376 5.52 -23.17 52.30
C THR A 376 6.66 -23.58 53.25
N PRO A 377 7.88 -23.77 52.75
CA PRO A 377 9.09 -23.47 53.50
C PRO A 377 9.74 -22.17 53.01
N VAL A 378 10.37 -21.53 53.98
CA VAL A 378 11.02 -20.22 53.95
C VAL A 378 12.36 -20.29 53.24
N ALA A 379 12.68 -19.16 52.59
CA ALA A 379 13.95 -18.65 52.11
C ALA A 379 15.24 -19.39 52.52
N GLU A 380 15.79 -20.13 51.55
CA GLU A 380 17.23 -20.23 51.30
C GLU A 380 17.37 -20.29 49.77
N ASN A 381 17.78 -19.17 49.14
CA ASN A 381 18.32 -19.01 47.78
C ASN A 381 18.10 -17.56 47.26
N ALA A 382 18.42 -16.54 48.07
CA ALA A 382 18.35 -15.16 47.59
C ALA A 382 19.47 -14.85 46.57
N GLU A 383 20.64 -15.49 46.69
CA GLU A 383 21.75 -15.31 45.74
C GLU A 383 21.59 -16.15 44.46
N GLY A 384 21.13 -17.41 44.58
CA GLY A 384 20.82 -18.26 43.41
C GLY A 384 19.59 -17.78 42.63
N GLY A 385 18.61 -17.18 43.31
CA GLY A 385 17.41 -16.61 42.69
C GLY A 385 17.69 -15.32 41.90
N LEU A 386 18.61 -14.48 42.36
CA LEU A 386 18.99 -13.25 41.65
C LEU A 386 19.85 -13.55 40.40
N ALA A 387 20.78 -14.51 40.49
CA ALA A 387 21.55 -14.98 39.34
C ALA A 387 20.65 -15.65 38.28
N ALA A 388 19.75 -16.55 38.69
CA ALA A 388 18.80 -17.21 37.79
C ALA A 388 17.77 -16.23 37.20
N ALA A 389 17.34 -15.20 37.95
CA ALA A 389 16.48 -14.14 37.43
C ALA A 389 17.22 -13.24 36.42
N THR A 390 18.49 -12.93 36.68
CA THR A 390 19.35 -12.14 35.78
C THR A 390 19.63 -12.90 34.48
N GLU A 391 19.90 -14.21 34.55
CA GLU A 391 20.06 -15.07 33.38
C GLU A 391 18.77 -15.16 32.54
N LYS A 392 17.60 -15.31 33.19
CA LYS A 392 16.29 -15.31 32.50
C LYS A 392 16.00 -13.99 31.79
N VAL A 393 16.30 -12.85 32.44
CA VAL A 393 16.12 -11.51 31.83
C VAL A 393 17.09 -11.32 30.67
N CYS A 394 18.34 -11.77 30.80
CA CYS A 394 19.33 -11.69 29.72
C CYS A 394 18.94 -12.57 28.52
N ALA A 395 18.44 -13.79 28.77
CA ALA A 395 17.94 -14.68 27.72
C ALA A 395 16.71 -14.09 27.00
N ALA A 396 15.77 -13.50 27.74
CA ALA A 396 14.60 -12.83 27.15
C ALA A 396 15.00 -11.63 26.28
N ARG A 397 15.97 -10.82 26.73
CA ARG A 397 16.51 -9.69 25.94
C ARG A 397 17.19 -10.15 24.66
N LYS A 398 17.97 -11.25 24.73
CA LYS A 398 18.59 -11.86 23.55
C LYS A 398 17.55 -12.36 22.55
N SER A 399 16.52 -13.08 23.00
CA SER A 399 15.44 -13.57 22.13
C SER A 399 14.73 -12.42 21.41
N ALA A 400 14.38 -11.37 22.15
CA ALA A 400 13.71 -10.21 21.58
C ALA A 400 14.60 -9.43 20.58
N ALA A 401 15.90 -9.33 20.85
CA ALA A 401 16.87 -8.73 19.92
C ALA A 401 16.98 -9.58 18.63
N SER A 402 17.05 -10.91 18.74
CA SER A 402 17.12 -11.80 17.59
C SER A 402 15.93 -11.66 16.64
N GLU A 403 14.71 -11.55 17.18
CA GLU A 403 13.50 -11.34 16.38
C GLU A 403 13.51 -9.99 15.66
N ARG A 404 13.89 -8.91 16.36
CA ARG A 404 14.02 -7.58 15.75
C ARG A 404 15.05 -7.56 14.64
N ILE A 405 16.22 -8.17 14.87
CA ILE A 405 17.29 -8.28 13.87
C ILE A 405 16.79 -9.03 12.63
N ALA A 406 16.12 -10.17 12.81
CA ALA A 406 15.54 -10.93 11.69
C ALA A 406 14.52 -10.10 10.90
N ASN A 407 13.66 -9.33 11.58
CA ASN A 407 12.67 -8.47 10.93
C ASN A 407 13.33 -7.35 10.11
N VAL A 408 14.34 -6.67 10.64
CA VAL A 408 15.04 -5.61 9.91
C VAL A 408 15.86 -6.19 8.75
N ALA A 409 16.51 -7.34 8.94
CA ALA A 409 17.24 -8.04 7.88
C ALA A 409 16.32 -8.37 6.70
N ARG A 410 15.10 -8.87 6.96
CA ARG A 410 14.10 -9.13 5.93
C ARG A 410 13.67 -7.86 5.19
N GLY A 411 13.42 -6.77 5.92
CA GLY A 411 13.06 -5.49 5.30
C GLY A 411 14.17 -4.92 4.40
N LEU A 412 15.43 -4.98 4.84
CA LEU A 412 16.58 -4.51 4.06
C LEU A 412 16.88 -5.44 2.87
N TYR A 413 16.68 -6.76 3.04
CA TYR A 413 16.76 -7.71 1.93
C TYR A 413 15.71 -7.42 0.85
N GLN A 414 14.45 -7.16 1.25
CA GLN A 414 13.35 -6.83 0.32
C GLN A 414 13.62 -5.53 -0.45
N ARG A 415 14.37 -4.59 0.14
CA ARG A 415 14.86 -3.37 -0.54
C ARG A 415 16.03 -3.61 -1.50
N GLY A 416 16.55 -4.83 -1.57
CA GLY A 416 17.72 -5.19 -2.38
C GLY A 416 19.05 -4.72 -1.77
N TRP A 417 19.07 -4.34 -0.49
CA TRP A 417 20.28 -3.78 0.17
C TRP A 417 21.12 -4.85 0.86
N MET A 418 20.63 -6.09 0.96
CA MET A 418 21.37 -7.20 1.55
C MET A 418 21.25 -8.45 0.67
N PRO A 419 21.66 -8.39 -0.63
CA PRO A 419 21.45 -9.49 -1.56
C PRO A 419 22.22 -10.74 -1.14
N GLY A 420 21.57 -11.90 -1.20
CA GLY A 420 22.17 -13.18 -0.79
C GLY A 420 22.66 -13.12 0.66
N THR A 421 23.93 -13.47 0.88
CA THR A 421 24.55 -13.50 2.22
C THR A 421 25.18 -12.17 2.64
N ALA A 422 25.05 -11.12 1.83
CA ALA A 422 25.71 -9.84 2.04
C ALA A 422 25.10 -9.03 3.20
N GLY A 423 25.94 -8.27 3.89
CA GLY A 423 25.55 -7.43 5.02
C GLY A 423 25.33 -8.18 6.33
N ASN A 424 25.21 -7.43 7.41
CA ASN A 424 24.91 -7.95 8.74
C ASN A 424 24.29 -6.88 9.63
N ILE A 425 23.64 -7.34 10.69
CA ILE A 425 22.90 -6.48 11.61
C ILE A 425 23.16 -6.99 13.01
N SER A 426 23.37 -6.08 13.96
CA SER A 426 23.55 -6.43 15.35
C SER A 426 22.85 -5.48 16.30
N GLU A 427 22.56 -5.98 17.49
CA GLU A 427 22.01 -5.22 18.62
C GLU A 427 22.81 -5.54 19.89
N ARG A 428 23.13 -4.52 20.69
CA ARG A 428 23.89 -4.65 21.94
C ARG A 428 22.99 -5.22 23.05
N VAL A 429 23.50 -6.21 23.78
CA VAL A 429 22.88 -6.78 24.97
C VAL A 429 23.94 -6.89 26.08
N GLY A 430 24.06 -5.84 26.90
CA GLY A 430 25.12 -5.72 27.91
C GLY A 430 26.50 -5.56 27.26
N ASP A 431 27.46 -6.36 27.72
CA ASP A 431 28.84 -6.41 27.18
C ASP A 431 28.96 -7.28 25.91
N HIS A 432 27.84 -7.82 25.45
CA HIS A 432 27.73 -8.64 24.25
C HIS A 432 26.89 -7.96 23.18
N THR A 433 26.94 -8.48 21.96
CA THR A 433 26.02 -8.16 20.88
C THR A 433 25.43 -9.43 20.27
N VAL A 434 24.16 -9.39 19.93
CA VAL A 434 23.50 -10.41 19.09
C VAL A 434 23.65 -9.94 17.65
N ILE A 435 24.20 -10.78 16.78
CA ILE A 435 24.51 -10.46 15.38
C ILE A 435 24.03 -11.56 14.44
N THR A 436 23.70 -11.21 13.20
CA THR A 436 23.31 -12.20 12.19
C THR A 436 24.43 -13.21 11.91
N GLY A 437 24.06 -14.49 11.79
CA GLY A 437 24.95 -15.56 11.37
C GLY A 437 25.37 -15.44 9.89
N SER A 438 26.50 -16.05 9.58
CA SER A 438 27.02 -16.14 8.21
C SER A 438 26.34 -17.24 7.38
N GLY A 439 26.38 -17.10 6.06
CA GLY A 439 26.05 -18.16 5.11
C GLY A 439 24.56 -18.36 4.79
N LEU A 440 23.68 -17.48 5.27
CA LEU A 440 22.26 -17.48 4.88
C LEU A 440 21.86 -16.21 4.14
N SER A 441 20.85 -16.36 3.28
CA SER A 441 20.12 -15.24 2.71
C SER A 441 19.54 -14.37 3.83
N LYS A 442 19.80 -13.06 3.80
CA LYS A 442 19.31 -12.16 4.85
C LYS A 442 17.78 -12.03 4.88
N GLY A 443 17.12 -12.38 3.78
CA GLY A 443 15.67 -12.50 3.67
C GLY A 443 15.07 -13.74 4.33
N GLU A 444 15.89 -14.74 4.69
CA GLU A 444 15.45 -16.03 5.26
C GLU A 444 15.86 -16.20 6.73
N LEU A 445 16.53 -15.20 7.30
CA LEU A 445 16.98 -15.27 8.68
C LEU A 445 15.81 -15.35 9.66
N THR A 446 15.93 -16.27 10.61
CA THR A 446 15.05 -16.39 11.77
C THR A 446 15.80 -15.97 13.04
N ALA A 447 15.09 -15.81 14.15
CA ALA A 447 15.70 -15.54 15.44
C ALA A 447 16.74 -16.60 15.88
N SER A 448 16.63 -17.82 15.35
CA SER A 448 17.56 -18.93 15.63
C SER A 448 18.89 -18.83 14.89
N ASP A 449 18.99 -17.94 13.88
CA ASP A 449 20.16 -17.79 13.04
C ASP A 449 21.14 -16.72 13.54
N MET A 450 20.97 -16.27 14.78
CA MET A 450 21.79 -15.24 15.42
C MET A 450 22.95 -15.85 16.22
N VAL A 451 24.04 -15.10 16.32
CA VAL A 451 25.23 -15.44 17.11
C VAL A 451 25.43 -14.35 18.15
N THR A 452 25.72 -14.73 19.39
CA THR A 452 26.13 -13.79 20.44
C THR A 452 27.64 -13.68 20.43
N VAL A 453 28.15 -12.44 20.43
CA VAL A 453 29.57 -12.11 20.36
C VAL A 453 29.93 -11.15 21.49
N THR A 454 31.10 -11.30 22.08
CA THR A 454 31.64 -10.34 23.07
C THR A 454 32.16 -9.09 22.37
N ILE A 455 31.77 -7.91 22.86
CA ILE A 455 32.12 -6.64 22.18
C ILE A 455 33.61 -6.31 22.34
N ALA A 456 34.22 -6.70 23.46
CA ALA A 456 35.62 -6.38 23.76
C ALA A 456 36.62 -7.02 22.79
N ASP A 457 36.39 -8.26 22.37
CA ASP A 457 37.35 -9.08 21.60
C ASP A 457 36.76 -9.70 20.32
N SER A 458 35.50 -9.40 20.01
CA SER A 458 34.75 -9.91 18.86
C SER A 458 34.63 -11.45 18.83
N GLN A 459 34.82 -12.15 19.96
CA GLN A 459 34.75 -13.61 20.02
C GLN A 459 33.32 -14.12 20.20
N PRO A 460 32.92 -15.21 19.50
CA PRO A 460 31.60 -15.80 19.67
C PRO A 460 31.46 -16.47 21.04
N VAL A 461 30.33 -16.23 21.70
CA VAL A 461 29.99 -16.78 23.03
C VAL A 461 28.98 -17.91 22.91
N SER A 462 27.96 -17.74 22.08
CA SER A 462 26.87 -18.70 21.92
C SER A 462 26.16 -18.55 20.57
N GLY A 463 25.70 -19.66 20.00
CA GLY A 463 25.01 -19.72 18.71
C GLY A 463 25.39 -20.99 17.97
N THR A 464 24.52 -21.47 17.08
CA THR A 464 24.78 -22.68 16.28
C THR A 464 25.51 -22.38 14.97
N ARG A 465 25.68 -21.09 14.65
CA ARG A 465 26.32 -20.60 13.41
C ARG A 465 27.64 -19.89 13.67
N ARG A 466 28.43 -19.75 12.61
CA ARG A 466 29.60 -18.86 12.62
C ARG A 466 29.15 -17.39 12.52
N PRO A 467 29.78 -16.47 13.26
CA PRO A 467 29.50 -15.04 13.15
C PRO A 467 29.86 -14.51 11.76
N SER A 468 29.25 -13.38 11.35
CA SER A 468 29.59 -12.72 10.08
C SER A 468 31.07 -12.28 10.03
N ALA A 469 31.67 -12.25 8.84
CA ALA A 469 33.04 -11.75 8.67
C ALA A 469 33.20 -10.29 9.11
N GLU A 470 32.14 -9.48 8.97
CA GLU A 470 32.07 -8.06 9.31
C GLU A 470 31.76 -7.81 10.80
N THR A 471 31.82 -8.84 11.64
CA THR A 471 31.57 -8.69 13.10
C THR A 471 32.52 -7.69 13.75
N THR A 472 33.78 -7.64 13.31
CA THR A 472 34.78 -6.71 13.85
C THR A 472 34.39 -5.25 13.62
N ILE A 473 33.76 -4.92 12.49
CA ILE A 473 33.23 -3.58 12.17
C ILE A 473 32.13 -3.18 13.16
N HIS A 474 31.21 -4.09 13.48
CA HIS A 474 30.13 -3.81 14.44
C HIS A 474 30.68 -3.57 15.84
N THR A 475 31.61 -4.41 16.28
CA THR A 475 32.21 -4.26 17.61
C THR A 475 33.09 -3.02 17.73
N ALA A 476 33.74 -2.59 16.64
CA ALA A 476 34.49 -1.34 16.58
C ALA A 476 33.57 -0.13 16.83
N VAL A 477 32.42 -0.07 16.15
CA VAL A 477 31.40 0.97 16.40
C VAL A 477 30.91 0.95 17.85
N TYR A 478 30.69 -0.24 18.41
CA TYR A 478 30.29 -0.36 19.81
C TYR A 478 31.37 0.02 20.82
N ARG A 479 32.66 -0.13 20.51
CA ARG A 479 33.73 0.29 21.42
C ARG A 479 33.96 1.80 21.38
N ALA A 480 33.80 2.41 20.20
CA ALA A 480 34.03 3.84 20.00
C ALA A 480 32.81 4.74 20.25
N THR A 481 31.59 4.18 20.36
CA THR A 481 30.35 4.97 20.46
C THR A 481 29.32 4.38 21.43
N ASP A 482 28.33 5.20 21.80
CA ASP A 482 27.16 4.78 22.59
C ASP A 482 26.10 4.00 21.79
N ALA A 483 26.46 3.49 20.61
CA ALA A 483 25.56 2.71 19.78
C ALA A 483 24.98 1.49 20.54
N ARG A 484 23.69 1.23 20.28
CA ARG A 484 22.98 0.03 20.73
C ARG A 484 22.56 -0.87 19.57
N ALA A 485 22.60 -0.38 18.34
CA ALA A 485 22.36 -1.17 17.16
C ALA A 485 23.24 -0.71 16.00
N VAL A 486 23.63 -1.65 15.15
CA VAL A 486 24.45 -1.40 13.96
C VAL A 486 23.85 -2.19 12.78
N VAL A 487 23.68 -1.50 11.66
CA VAL A 487 23.23 -2.04 10.38
C VAL A 487 24.36 -1.85 9.38
N HIS A 488 24.86 -2.94 8.83
CA HIS A 488 25.76 -2.92 7.69
C HIS A 488 25.03 -3.51 6.48
N ALA A 489 24.89 -2.70 5.45
CA ALA A 489 24.09 -3.01 4.26
C ALA A 489 24.81 -2.53 3.00
N HIS A 490 24.42 -3.10 1.86
CA HIS A 490 25.05 -2.92 0.56
C HIS A 490 24.05 -2.26 -0.42
N PRO A 491 23.52 -1.07 -0.10
CA PRO A 491 22.51 -0.45 -0.94
C PRO A 491 23.16 0.07 -2.25
N PRO A 492 22.50 -0.06 -3.42
CA PRO A 492 23.17 0.13 -4.70
C PRO A 492 23.77 1.51 -4.93
N HIS A 493 23.06 2.59 -4.58
CA HIS A 493 23.50 3.95 -4.92
C HIS A 493 24.63 4.41 -4.00
N ALA A 494 24.54 4.15 -2.70
CA ALA A 494 25.60 4.47 -1.74
C ALA A 494 26.86 3.65 -2.04
N THR A 495 26.71 2.36 -2.36
CA THR A 495 27.84 1.51 -2.75
C THR A 495 28.51 2.05 -4.00
N ALA A 496 27.73 2.36 -5.05
CA ALA A 496 28.25 2.93 -6.29
C ALA A 496 28.95 4.27 -6.07
N ARG A 497 28.42 5.13 -5.18
CA ARG A 497 29.02 6.44 -4.89
C ARG A 497 30.30 6.40 -4.10
N SER A 498 30.52 5.38 -3.29
CA SER A 498 31.77 5.23 -2.53
C SER A 498 32.97 4.81 -3.39
N ILE A 499 32.76 4.34 -4.63
CA ILE A 499 33.84 3.85 -5.50
C ILE A 499 34.67 5.02 -6.02
N GLY A 500 35.97 4.99 -5.75
CA GLY A 500 36.92 6.01 -6.21
C GLY A 500 36.89 7.31 -5.39
N THR A 501 36.17 7.34 -4.26
CA THR A 501 36.21 8.46 -3.33
C THR A 501 37.40 8.32 -2.38
N PRO A 502 38.24 9.37 -2.22
CA PRO A 502 39.49 9.25 -1.49
C PRO A 502 39.34 9.15 0.04
N GLU A 503 38.49 9.94 0.69
CA GLU A 503 38.42 9.97 2.18
C GLU A 503 37.03 10.29 2.75
N SER A 504 36.24 11.15 2.10
CA SER A 504 34.87 11.49 2.55
C SER A 504 33.96 11.91 1.39
N LEU A 505 32.65 11.81 1.61
CA LEU A 505 31.60 12.37 0.75
C LEU A 505 30.83 13.44 1.51
N ARG A 506 30.84 14.67 0.98
CA ARG A 506 30.04 15.77 1.50
C ARG A 506 28.60 15.71 0.96
N PHE A 507 27.62 16.13 1.74
CA PHE A 507 26.27 16.35 1.24
C PHE A 507 25.80 17.70 1.72
N THR A 508 25.21 18.50 0.83
CA THR A 508 24.74 19.85 1.10
C THR A 508 23.34 20.08 0.55
N GLY A 509 22.50 20.78 1.32
CA GLY A 509 21.17 21.21 0.86
C GLY A 509 20.09 20.11 0.81
N TYR A 510 20.35 18.93 1.38
CA TYR A 510 19.35 17.85 1.51
C TYR A 510 18.68 17.89 2.89
N GLU A 511 17.34 17.89 2.92
CA GLU A 511 16.56 17.84 4.17
C GLU A 511 16.86 16.56 4.98
N LEU A 512 17.18 15.46 4.28
CA LEU A 512 17.53 14.16 4.86
C LEU A 512 18.78 14.19 5.75
N ILE A 513 19.63 15.22 5.65
CA ILE A 513 20.80 15.41 6.52
C ILE A 513 20.39 15.47 8.00
N LYS A 514 19.19 15.97 8.31
CA LYS A 514 18.64 16.01 9.67
C LYS A 514 18.48 14.62 10.28
N GLY A 515 18.17 13.61 9.47
CA GLY A 515 18.07 12.21 9.91
C GLY A 515 19.41 11.63 10.38
N LEU A 516 20.52 12.23 9.96
CA LEU A 516 21.87 11.88 10.37
C LEU A 516 22.39 12.75 11.54
N GLY A 517 21.57 13.67 12.08
CA GLY A 517 21.93 14.51 13.21
C GLY A 517 22.71 15.79 12.84
N ALA A 518 22.74 16.18 11.56
CA ALA A 518 23.38 17.41 11.10
C ALA A 518 22.37 18.37 10.44
N THR A 519 22.78 19.60 10.16
CA THR A 519 21.94 20.59 9.45
C THR A 519 22.73 21.27 8.35
N GLY A 520 22.14 21.36 7.15
CA GLY A 520 22.70 22.08 6.01
C GLY A 520 23.77 21.30 5.24
N ALA A 521 24.82 20.85 5.93
CA ALA A 521 25.92 20.08 5.35
C ALA A 521 26.36 18.92 6.25
N ILE A 522 26.89 17.85 5.66
CA ILE A 522 27.48 16.71 6.40
C ILE A 522 28.61 16.09 5.58
N ASP A 523 29.74 15.78 6.23
CA ASP A 523 30.88 15.08 5.62
C ASP A 523 30.90 13.64 6.16
N ILE A 524 30.67 12.65 5.29
CA ILE A 524 30.55 11.24 5.67
C ILE A 524 31.85 10.50 5.30
N PRO A 525 32.51 9.81 6.26
CA PRO A 525 33.79 9.16 6.02
C PRO A 525 33.66 7.94 5.08
N VAL A 526 34.68 7.73 4.26
CA VAL A 526 34.81 6.58 3.35
C VAL A 526 36.07 5.79 3.71
N PHE A 527 35.88 4.55 4.14
CA PHE A 527 36.97 3.65 4.49
C PHE A 527 37.34 2.76 3.29
N PRO A 528 38.64 2.49 3.06
CA PRO A 528 39.04 1.53 2.03
C PRO A 528 38.52 0.12 2.34
N ASN A 529 38.12 -0.62 1.30
CA ASN A 529 37.78 -2.02 1.44
C ASN A 529 39.06 -2.88 1.44
N HIS A 530 39.27 -3.65 2.50
CA HIS A 530 40.39 -4.57 2.66
C HIS A 530 39.88 -6.01 2.77
N ALA A 531 40.63 -6.97 2.20
CA ALA A 531 40.33 -8.39 2.38
C ALA A 531 40.44 -8.82 3.86
N ASP A 532 41.29 -8.13 4.63
CA ASP A 532 41.41 -8.30 6.08
C ASP A 532 40.37 -7.43 6.80
N VAL A 533 39.16 -7.96 6.99
CA VAL A 533 38.04 -7.23 7.62
C VAL A 533 38.36 -6.70 9.04
N PRO A 534 39.14 -7.41 9.90
CA PRO A 534 39.65 -6.85 11.15
C PRO A 534 40.39 -5.51 11.01
N SER A 535 41.19 -5.31 9.96
CA SER A 535 41.88 -4.05 9.71
C SER A 535 40.91 -2.89 9.47
N ILE A 536 39.83 -3.13 8.72
CA ILE A 536 38.75 -2.15 8.50
C ILE A 536 38.12 -1.76 9.85
N GLY A 537 37.83 -2.74 10.71
CA GLY A 537 37.29 -2.48 12.04
C GLY A 537 38.22 -1.62 12.91
N ALA A 538 39.52 -1.87 12.87
CA ALA A 538 40.52 -1.08 13.61
C ALA A 538 40.62 0.37 13.11
N ASP A 539 40.52 0.58 11.80
CA ASP A 539 40.52 1.92 11.21
C ASP A 539 39.26 2.71 11.56
N ILE A 540 38.09 2.06 11.53
CA ILE A 540 36.82 2.64 11.96
C ILE A 540 36.86 3.02 13.44
N GLU A 541 37.33 2.11 14.31
CA GLU A 541 37.42 2.37 15.76
C GLU A 541 38.32 3.55 16.08
N ARG A 542 39.50 3.62 15.43
CA ARG A 542 40.43 4.73 15.57
C ARG A 542 39.79 6.04 15.13
N HIS A 543 39.21 6.08 13.93
CA HIS A 543 38.58 7.28 13.40
C HIS A 543 37.45 7.79 14.30
N LEU A 544 36.53 6.92 14.72
CA LEU A 544 35.40 7.29 15.58
C LEU A 544 35.84 7.72 16.98
N SER A 545 36.95 7.16 17.50
CA SER A 545 37.52 7.59 18.78
C SER A 545 38.17 8.97 18.69
N GLU A 546 38.80 9.29 17.56
CA GLU A 546 39.41 10.60 17.29
C GLU A 546 38.36 11.67 16.92
N HIS A 547 37.20 11.25 16.40
CA HIS A 547 36.12 12.12 15.92
C HIS A 547 34.79 11.72 16.57
N PRO A 548 34.56 12.06 17.86
CA PRO A 548 33.33 11.66 18.57
C PRO A 548 32.05 12.26 17.97
N ASP A 549 32.17 13.36 17.22
CA ASP A 549 31.08 14.03 16.51
C ASP A 549 30.89 13.50 15.07
N ALA A 550 31.58 12.42 14.68
CA ALA A 550 31.42 11.82 13.37
C ALA A 550 29.95 11.43 13.11
N PRO A 551 29.46 11.59 11.87
CA PRO A 551 28.09 11.24 11.55
C PRO A 551 27.84 9.75 11.83
N PRO A 552 26.60 9.36 12.20
CA PRO A 552 26.27 7.99 12.61
C PRO A 552 26.15 7.00 11.45
N VAL A 553 26.90 7.26 10.38
CA VAL A 553 26.96 6.52 9.12
C VAL A 553 28.38 6.61 8.54
N LEU A 554 28.82 5.58 7.84
CA LEU A 554 30.07 5.55 7.09
C LEU A 554 29.94 4.69 5.84
N PHE A 555 30.85 4.89 4.89
CA PHE A 555 31.01 4.03 3.71
C PHE A 555 32.22 3.10 3.86
N ILE A 556 32.12 1.92 3.26
CA ILE A 556 33.27 1.07 2.92
C ILE A 556 33.31 1.02 1.39
N ALA A 557 34.39 1.55 0.80
CA ALA A 557 34.50 1.83 -0.62
C ALA A 557 34.21 0.61 -1.50
N GLY A 558 33.16 0.69 -2.33
CA GLY A 558 32.73 -0.37 -3.23
C GLY A 558 32.18 -1.62 -2.53
N HIS A 559 31.89 -1.54 -1.23
CA HIS A 559 31.45 -2.67 -0.41
C HIS A 559 30.07 -2.43 0.19
N GLY A 560 29.84 -1.27 0.81
CA GLY A 560 28.55 -0.94 1.42
C GLY A 560 28.64 0.21 2.41
N ILE A 561 27.64 0.32 3.27
CA ILE A 561 27.55 1.33 4.32
C ILE A 561 27.37 0.67 5.69
N THR A 562 27.82 1.37 6.73
CA THR A 562 27.53 1.00 8.12
C THR A 562 26.84 2.18 8.81
N ALA A 563 25.68 1.93 9.39
CA ALA A 563 24.89 2.92 10.14
C ALA A 563 24.64 2.41 11.55
N TRP A 564 24.60 3.30 12.54
CA TRP A 564 24.35 2.92 13.93
C TRP A 564 23.37 3.85 14.63
N GLY A 565 22.82 3.41 15.76
CA GLY A 565 21.84 4.18 16.52
C GLY A 565 21.59 3.66 17.93
N ALA A 566 20.81 4.42 18.70
CA ALA A 566 20.32 4.06 20.02
C ALA A 566 19.25 2.95 19.97
N THR A 567 18.63 2.74 18.81
CA THR A 567 17.71 1.64 18.52
C THR A 567 18.00 1.09 17.13
N LEU A 568 17.53 -0.14 16.88
CA LEU A 568 17.66 -0.77 15.58
C LEU A 568 16.88 -0.02 14.48
N ALA A 569 15.72 0.54 14.82
CA ALA A 569 14.95 1.39 13.92
C ALA A 569 15.74 2.64 13.52
N GLN A 570 16.39 3.31 14.47
CA GLN A 570 17.21 4.49 14.18
C GLN A 570 18.43 4.15 13.30
N ALA A 571 19.11 3.03 13.57
CA ALA A 571 20.23 2.59 12.72
C ALA A 571 19.77 2.31 11.28
N ARG A 572 18.60 1.68 11.11
CA ARG A 572 17.95 1.48 9.80
C ARG A 572 17.63 2.82 9.14
N ASP A 573 16.91 3.71 9.82
CA ASP A 573 16.47 4.99 9.24
C ASP A 573 17.65 5.84 8.78
N ARG A 574 18.78 5.80 9.50
CA ARG A 574 20.03 6.47 9.09
C ARG A 574 20.62 5.87 7.81
N ALA A 575 20.63 4.54 7.68
CA ALA A 575 21.02 3.89 6.43
C ALA A 575 20.07 4.31 5.28
N GLU A 576 18.78 4.48 5.57
CA GLU A 576 17.81 4.92 4.57
C GLU A 576 17.99 6.37 4.12
N CYS A 577 18.24 7.29 5.06
CA CYS A 577 18.57 8.66 4.73
C CYS A 577 19.82 8.74 3.83
N LEU A 578 20.86 7.95 4.13
CA LEU A 578 22.08 7.93 3.33
C LEU A 578 21.84 7.43 1.91
N GLU A 579 21.17 6.27 1.75
CA GLU A 579 20.88 5.73 0.42
C GLU A 579 20.01 6.69 -0.40
N ALA A 580 18.98 7.29 0.19
CA ALA A 580 18.11 8.23 -0.51
C ALA A 580 18.87 9.48 -0.99
N MET A 581 19.82 10.00 -0.19
CA MET A 581 20.70 11.08 -0.65
C MET A 581 21.60 10.63 -1.81
N CYS A 582 22.19 9.43 -1.73
CA CYS A 582 23.02 8.88 -2.80
C CYS A 582 22.22 8.59 -4.09
N GLU A 583 20.98 8.13 -3.97
CA GLU A 583 20.05 7.90 -5.07
C GLU A 583 19.74 9.21 -5.79
N LEU A 584 19.36 10.26 -5.05
CA LEU A 584 19.11 11.59 -5.62
C LEU A 584 20.33 12.13 -6.38
N VAL A 585 21.52 12.02 -5.80
CA VAL A 585 22.78 12.42 -6.46
C VAL A 585 23.04 11.58 -7.71
N THR A 586 22.71 10.30 -7.69
CA THR A 586 22.93 9.38 -8.83
C THR A 586 21.97 9.65 -9.98
N LEU A 587 20.68 9.79 -9.67
CA LEU A 587 19.63 9.98 -10.67
C LEU A 587 19.62 11.38 -11.28
N THR A 588 19.96 12.41 -10.51
CA THR A 588 19.94 13.81 -11.01
C THR A 588 21.23 14.23 -11.71
N GLY A 589 22.31 13.46 -11.55
CA GLY A 589 23.64 13.83 -12.05
C GLY A 589 24.22 15.09 -11.41
N ARG A 590 23.59 15.62 -10.35
CA ARG A 590 24.11 16.77 -9.59
C ARG A 590 25.47 16.39 -8.99
N ARG A 591 26.44 17.28 -9.16
CA ARG A 591 27.79 17.15 -8.58
C ARG A 591 27.91 17.81 -7.21
N GLU A 592 26.92 18.58 -6.78
CA GLU A 592 26.94 19.21 -5.46
C GLU A 592 26.68 18.15 -4.38
N ILE A 593 27.82 17.87 -3.74
CA ILE A 593 28.13 17.01 -2.60
C ILE A 593 28.57 18.02 -1.53
#